data_AF-A0A9D8ZCY9-F1
#
_entry.id   AF-A0A9D8ZCY9-F1
#
_cell.length_a   1.000
_cell.length_b   1.000
_cell.length_c   1.000
_cell.angle_alpha   90.00
_cell.angle_beta   90.00
_cell.angle_gamma   90.00
#
_symmetry.space_group_name_H-M   'P 1'
#
loop_
_entity.id
_entity.type
_entity.pdbx_description
1 polymer ?
#
loop_
_entity_poly.entity_id
_entity_poly.type
_entity_poly.pdbx_seq_one_letter_code
_entity_poly.pdbx_strand_id
1 'polypeptide(L)'
;METLEMTKRIEGGCTCGEVRYEVLSTPLVVHCCHCRWCQRQTGTAFALNALIEAEHVRVTKGDVEILPVSSPSGRGQTIARCQSCRIAVWSNYHMGGLRDFIRFIRVGTLDNPDLMPPDVHIFTSTKQPWFRLPDDDKAYAEFYPYEDVWSADCLARREALFEEAGIEIPQR
;
A
#
# COMPACT_ATOMS: atom_id res chain seq x y z
N MET A 1 16.20 -15.40 11.95
CA MET A 1 15.09 -14.73 12.66
C MET A 1 15.69 -13.63 13.50
N GLU A 2 16.02 -12.53 12.84
CA GLU A 2 16.56 -11.33 13.49
C GLU A 2 15.40 -10.36 13.60
N THR A 3 14.93 -10.17 14.83
CA THR A 3 13.99 -9.12 15.21
C THR A 3 14.52 -7.79 14.68
N LEU A 4 13.79 -7.16 13.76
CA LEU A 4 14.09 -5.81 13.30
C LEU A 4 14.19 -4.90 14.53
N GLU A 5 15.40 -4.46 14.83
CA GLU A 5 15.67 -3.40 15.79
C GLU A 5 14.80 -2.19 15.42
N MET A 6 14.07 -1.67 16.42
CA MET A 6 13.19 -0.49 16.37
C MET A 6 13.94 0.84 16.07
N THR A 7 15.02 0.83 15.29
CA THR A 7 15.87 2.01 15.05
C THR A 7 16.11 2.34 13.59
N LYS A 8 15.70 1.50 12.64
CA LYS A 8 15.89 1.82 11.21
C LYS A 8 14.67 2.54 10.65
N ARG A 9 14.70 3.87 10.70
CA ARG A 9 13.75 4.74 10.00
C ARG A 9 13.71 4.33 8.52
N ILE A 10 12.53 3.96 8.04
CA ILE A 10 12.33 3.66 6.63
C ILE A 10 11.92 4.97 5.96
N GLU A 11 12.81 5.52 5.14
CA GLU A 11 12.59 6.78 4.45
C GLU A 11 12.20 6.55 2.99
N GLY A 12 11.54 7.55 2.42
CA GLY A 12 11.20 7.57 1.01
C GLY A 12 10.87 8.98 0.53
N GLY A 13 10.54 9.09 -0.73
CA GLY A 13 10.17 10.34 -1.35
C GLY A 13 9.89 10.22 -2.83
N CYS A 14 9.46 11.33 -3.42
CA CYS A 14 9.33 11.41 -4.86
C CYS A 14 10.71 11.50 -5.54
N THR A 15 10.77 11.23 -6.84
CA THR A 15 12.03 11.23 -7.61
C THR A 15 12.75 12.57 -7.62
N CYS A 16 12.04 13.70 -7.58
CA CYS A 16 12.68 15.02 -7.55
C CYS A 16 13.15 15.44 -6.13
N GLY A 17 12.83 14.67 -5.09
CA GLY A 17 13.26 14.93 -3.71
C GLY A 17 12.59 16.13 -3.02
N GLU A 18 11.55 16.71 -3.64
CA GLU A 18 10.76 17.78 -3.00
C GLU A 18 9.83 17.25 -1.93
N VAL A 19 9.26 16.06 -2.15
CA VAL A 19 8.46 15.34 -1.15
C VAL A 19 9.32 14.26 -0.53
N ARG A 20 9.45 14.28 0.80
CA ARG A 20 10.10 13.23 1.61
C ARG A 20 9.19 12.80 2.74
N TYR A 21 9.24 11.52 3.08
CA TYR A 21 8.47 10.95 4.17
C TYR A 21 9.26 9.86 4.89
N GLU A 22 8.83 9.54 6.11
CA GLU A 22 9.29 8.38 6.86
C GLU A 22 8.11 7.48 7.24
N VAL A 23 8.38 6.19 7.34
CA VAL A 23 7.49 5.13 7.79
C VAL A 23 8.01 4.61 9.13
N LEU A 24 7.15 4.65 10.15
CA LEU A 24 7.49 4.43 11.55
C LEU A 24 7.12 3.03 12.06
N SER A 25 6.53 2.19 11.22
CA SER A 25 6.10 0.83 11.57
C SER A 25 6.37 -0.16 10.42
N THR A 26 6.32 -1.45 10.74
CA THR A 26 6.26 -2.50 9.71
C THR A 26 4.89 -2.51 9.03
N PRO A 27 4.81 -2.86 7.73
CA PRO A 27 3.54 -2.94 7.03
C PRO A 27 2.58 -3.93 7.68
N LEU A 28 1.28 -3.63 7.53
CA LEU A 28 0.21 -4.60 7.79
C LEU A 28 0.24 -5.74 6.77
N VAL A 29 0.58 -5.39 5.51
CA VAL A 29 0.79 -6.29 4.38
C VAL A 29 1.37 -5.49 3.21
N VAL A 30 2.09 -6.16 2.33
CA VAL A 30 2.57 -5.63 1.04
C VAL A 30 1.85 -6.33 -0.11
N HIS A 31 1.03 -5.56 -0.84
CA HIS A 31 0.27 -6.04 -1.99
C HIS A 31 1.00 -5.78 -3.30
N CYS A 32 1.27 -6.84 -4.06
CA CYS A 32 1.58 -6.75 -5.48
C CYS A 32 0.29 -6.86 -6.30
N CYS A 33 -0.30 -5.73 -6.66
CA CYS A 33 -1.58 -5.69 -7.37
C CYS A 33 -1.40 -5.68 -8.89
N HIS A 34 -2.00 -6.66 -9.55
CA HIS A 34 -1.90 -6.88 -11.00
C HIS A 34 -3.07 -6.28 -11.78
N CYS A 35 -3.98 -5.55 -11.14
CA CYS A 35 -5.16 -5.01 -11.83
C CYS A 35 -4.78 -3.96 -12.89
N ARG A 36 -5.63 -3.79 -13.92
CA ARG A 36 -5.39 -2.83 -15.02
C ARG A 36 -5.27 -1.38 -14.54
N TRP A 37 -5.89 -1.03 -13.41
CA TRP A 37 -5.74 0.31 -12.84
C TRP A 37 -4.37 0.50 -12.21
N CYS A 38 -3.87 -0.48 -11.44
CA CYS A 38 -2.51 -0.45 -10.90
C CYS A 38 -1.46 -0.40 -12.01
N GLN A 39 -1.64 -1.19 -13.08
CA GLN A 39 -0.79 -1.13 -14.28
C GLN A 39 -0.76 0.28 -14.91
N ARG A 40 -1.92 0.93 -15.08
CA ARG A 40 -2.00 2.30 -15.60
C ARG A 40 -1.35 3.33 -14.68
N GLN A 41 -1.48 3.15 -13.36
CA GLN A 41 -0.95 4.09 -12.37
C GLN A 41 0.57 4.08 -12.29
N THR A 42 1.21 2.95 -12.59
CA THR A 42 2.67 2.78 -12.52
C THR A 42 3.34 2.71 -13.89
N GLY A 43 2.59 2.41 -14.95
CA GLY A 43 3.13 2.12 -16.28
C GLY A 43 3.81 0.74 -16.40
N THR A 44 3.79 -0.09 -15.35
CA THR A 44 4.40 -1.43 -15.35
C THR A 44 3.35 -2.54 -15.17
N ALA A 45 3.80 -3.79 -15.01
CA ALA A 45 2.95 -4.98 -14.91
C ALA A 45 2.08 -5.02 -13.63
N PHE A 46 2.43 -4.25 -12.60
CA PHE A 46 1.76 -4.22 -11.30
C PHE A 46 2.01 -2.90 -10.55
N ALA A 47 1.37 -2.73 -9.40
CA ALA A 47 1.77 -1.75 -8.38
C ALA A 47 2.07 -2.48 -7.08
N LEU A 48 3.22 -2.22 -6.48
CA LEU A 48 3.61 -2.75 -5.18
C LEU A 48 3.30 -1.71 -4.10
N ASN A 49 2.39 -2.04 -3.18
CA ASN A 49 1.89 -1.14 -2.15
C ASN A 49 2.05 -1.75 -0.76
N ALA A 50 2.73 -1.06 0.14
CA ALA A 50 2.78 -1.40 1.55
C ALA A 50 1.65 -0.68 2.29
N LEU A 51 0.83 -1.43 3.03
CA LEU A 51 -0.27 -0.88 3.81
C LEU A 51 0.24 -0.48 5.20
N ILE A 52 0.14 0.80 5.53
CA ILE A 52 0.63 1.40 6.77
C ILE A 52 -0.48 2.26 7.37
N GLU A 53 -0.66 2.23 8.69
CA GLU A 53 -1.55 3.16 9.40
C GLU A 53 -1.14 4.60 9.11
N ALA A 54 -2.10 5.50 8.90
CA ALA A 54 -1.77 6.85 8.48
C ALA A 54 -0.93 7.62 9.51
N GLU A 55 -1.10 7.34 10.81
CA GLU A 55 -0.29 7.92 11.87
C GLU A 55 1.19 7.50 11.82
N HIS A 56 1.49 6.35 11.22
CA HIS A 56 2.86 5.83 11.07
C HIS A 56 3.55 6.32 9.80
N VAL A 57 2.94 7.25 9.05
CA VAL A 57 3.53 7.88 7.87
C VAL A 57 3.66 9.38 8.11
N ARG A 58 4.89 9.87 8.24
CA ARG A 58 5.15 11.30 8.45
C ARG A 58 5.83 11.92 7.23
N VAL A 59 5.21 12.96 6.66
CA VAL A 59 5.86 13.80 5.66
C VAL A 59 6.92 14.66 6.37
N THR A 60 8.17 14.53 5.94
CA THR A 60 9.33 15.22 6.54
C THR A 60 9.78 16.43 5.74
N LYS A 61 9.37 16.53 4.46
CA LYS A 61 9.66 17.67 3.57
C LYS A 61 8.63 17.76 2.45
N GLY A 62 8.25 19.00 2.13
CA GLY A 62 7.38 19.34 1.00
C GLY A 62 5.92 18.95 1.22
N ASP A 63 5.10 19.25 0.21
CA ASP A 63 3.66 18.97 0.24
C ASP A 63 3.26 18.00 -0.86
N VAL A 64 2.20 17.25 -0.60
CA VAL A 64 1.55 16.39 -1.60
C VAL A 64 0.24 17.00 -2.05
N GLU A 65 -0.07 16.84 -3.32
CA GLU A 65 -1.41 17.07 -3.86
C GLU A 65 -2.23 15.78 -3.74
N ILE A 66 -3.42 15.88 -3.15
CA ILE A 66 -4.36 14.76 -3.02
C ILE A 66 -5.36 14.80 -4.17
N LEU A 67 -5.30 13.79 -5.03
CA LEU A 67 -6.15 13.71 -6.23
C LEU A 67 -7.16 12.57 -6.11
N PRO A 68 -8.48 12.83 -6.23
CA PRO A 68 -9.48 11.78 -6.31
C PRO A 68 -9.37 11.05 -7.65
N VAL A 69 -9.36 9.73 -7.61
CA VAL A 69 -9.30 8.87 -8.80
C VAL A 69 -10.30 7.74 -8.64
N SER A 70 -10.97 7.37 -9.72
CA SER A 70 -11.81 6.17 -9.73
C SER A 70 -11.00 4.91 -9.41
N SER A 71 -11.69 3.89 -8.90
CA SER A 71 -11.10 2.59 -8.61
C SER A 71 -12.01 1.48 -9.16
N PRO A 72 -11.48 0.26 -9.40
CA PRO A 72 -12.29 -0.86 -9.90
C PRO A 72 -13.54 -1.15 -9.06
N SER A 73 -13.50 -0.89 -7.75
CA SER A 73 -14.62 -1.14 -6.85
C SER A 73 -15.77 -0.13 -6.97
N GLY A 74 -15.62 0.91 -7.79
CA GLY A 74 -16.57 2.02 -7.90
C GLY A 74 -16.56 2.98 -6.70
N ARG A 75 -15.86 2.65 -5.61
CA ARG A 75 -15.79 3.49 -4.38
C ARG A 75 -14.70 4.57 -4.42
N GLY A 76 -13.89 4.58 -5.47
CA GLY A 76 -12.79 5.52 -5.67
C GLY A 76 -11.57 5.25 -4.79
N GLN A 77 -10.59 6.12 -4.92
CA GLN A 77 -9.42 6.28 -4.07
C GLN A 77 -8.99 7.75 -4.12
N THR A 78 -8.14 8.17 -3.19
CA THR A 78 -7.31 9.36 -3.40
C THR A 78 -5.85 8.95 -3.58
N ILE A 79 -5.09 9.74 -4.33
CA ILE A 79 -3.67 9.51 -4.59
C ILE A 79 -2.91 10.75 -4.19
N ALA A 80 -1.92 10.60 -3.31
CA ALA A 80 -0.99 11.67 -2.95
C ALA A 80 0.16 11.71 -3.95
N ARG A 81 0.34 12.85 -4.62
CA ARG A 81 1.40 13.06 -5.61
C ARG A 81 2.25 14.26 -5.27
N CYS A 82 3.54 14.19 -5.62
CA CYS A 82 4.38 15.37 -5.67
C CYS A 82 3.85 16.34 -6.75
N GLN A 83 3.70 17.62 -6.41
CA GLN A 83 3.19 18.62 -7.35
C GLN A 83 4.13 18.84 -8.54
N SER A 84 5.44 18.73 -8.32
CA SER A 84 6.46 19.01 -9.34
C SER A 84 6.68 17.83 -10.29
N CYS A 85 7.01 16.65 -9.78
CA CYS A 85 7.29 15.48 -10.62
C CYS A 85 6.10 14.53 -10.82
N ARG A 86 4.95 14.78 -10.17
CA ARG A 86 3.72 13.98 -10.26
C ARG A 86 3.85 12.52 -9.85
N ILE A 87 4.97 12.10 -9.27
CA ILE A 87 5.13 10.76 -8.69
C ILE A 87 4.13 10.59 -7.56
N ALA A 88 3.37 9.49 -7.62
CA ALA A 88 2.51 9.06 -6.55
C ALA A 88 3.34 8.42 -5.45
N VAL A 89 3.21 8.91 -4.22
CA VAL A 89 3.93 8.40 -3.05
C VAL A 89 3.06 7.46 -2.22
N TRP A 90 1.74 7.69 -2.18
CA TRP A 90 0.77 6.73 -1.63
C TRP A 90 -0.63 6.91 -2.20
N SER A 91 -1.47 5.91 -1.98
CA SER A 91 -2.92 5.95 -2.22
C SER A 91 -3.70 5.75 -0.92
N ASN A 92 -4.93 6.23 -0.87
CA ASN A 92 -5.92 5.89 0.16
C ASN A 92 -7.13 5.26 -0.53
N TYR A 93 -7.35 3.97 -0.28
CA TYR A 93 -8.51 3.25 -0.81
C TYR A 93 -9.64 3.21 0.21
N HIS A 94 -10.87 2.93 -0.25
CA HIS A 94 -12.04 2.84 0.62
C HIS A 94 -11.82 1.90 1.82
N MET A 95 -11.29 0.69 1.59
CA MET A 95 -11.00 -0.36 2.59
C MET A 95 -12.00 -0.40 3.77
N GLY A 96 -13.25 -0.78 3.49
CA GLY A 96 -14.29 -0.86 4.52
C GLY A 96 -14.72 0.47 5.16
N GLY A 97 -14.20 1.61 4.71
CA GLY A 97 -14.47 2.93 5.25
C GLY A 97 -13.20 3.63 5.76
N LEU A 98 -12.11 2.89 5.99
CA LEU A 98 -10.89 3.41 6.60
C LEU A 98 -10.26 4.59 5.84
N ARG A 99 -10.30 4.62 4.51
CA ARG A 99 -9.87 5.78 3.69
C ARG A 99 -8.57 6.44 4.20
N ASP A 100 -8.69 7.55 4.94
CA ASP A 100 -7.58 8.38 5.38
C ASP A 100 -6.82 7.84 6.60
N PHE A 101 -7.35 6.82 7.27
CA PHE A 101 -6.70 6.09 8.36
C PHE A 101 -5.63 5.11 7.88
N ILE A 102 -5.55 4.82 6.57
CA ILE A 102 -4.58 3.88 6.02
C ILE A 102 -3.95 4.39 4.72
N ARG A 103 -2.64 4.22 4.61
CA ARG A 103 -1.84 4.63 3.45
C ARG A 103 -1.29 3.41 2.74
N PHE A 104 -1.49 3.37 1.43
CA PHE A 104 -0.91 2.37 0.53
C PHE A 104 0.36 3.00 -0.06
N ILE A 105 1.47 2.91 0.68
CA ILE A 105 2.77 3.47 0.28
C ILE A 105 3.25 2.78 -0.98
N ARG A 106 3.63 3.56 -2.00
CA ARG A 106 4.28 3.01 -3.19
C ARG A 106 5.67 2.52 -2.78
N VAL A 107 5.88 1.21 -2.75
CA VAL A 107 7.14 0.64 -2.26
C VAL A 107 8.34 1.17 -3.05
N GLY A 108 8.19 1.35 -4.36
CA GLY A 108 9.24 1.91 -5.23
C GLY A 108 9.60 3.37 -4.96
N THR A 109 8.88 4.10 -4.09
CA THR A 109 9.28 5.45 -3.64
C THR A 109 10.03 5.44 -2.31
N LEU A 110 10.28 4.27 -1.71
CA LEU A 110 11.20 4.13 -0.58
C LEU A 110 12.64 4.25 -1.07
N ASP A 111 13.52 4.79 -0.21
CA ASP A 111 14.95 4.87 -0.51
C ASP A 111 15.59 3.47 -0.58
N ASN A 112 15.06 2.51 0.18
CA ASN A 112 15.39 1.09 0.08
C ASN A 112 14.11 0.25 -0.10
N PRO A 113 13.65 0.03 -1.34
CA PRO A 113 12.41 -0.71 -1.61
C PRO A 113 12.50 -2.20 -1.26
N ASP A 114 13.71 -2.77 -1.18
CA ASP A 114 13.92 -4.20 -0.88
C ASP A 114 13.53 -4.58 0.55
N LEU A 115 13.28 -3.58 1.42
CA LEU A 115 12.76 -3.79 2.77
C LEU A 115 11.28 -4.20 2.80
N MET A 116 10.55 -4.07 1.69
CA MET A 116 9.12 -4.38 1.60
C MET A 116 8.82 -5.24 0.36
N PRO A 117 9.33 -6.49 0.30
CA PRO A 117 8.93 -7.43 -0.75
C PRO A 117 7.42 -7.74 -0.65
N PRO A 118 6.80 -8.26 -1.73
CA PRO A 118 5.38 -8.60 -1.70
C PRO A 118 5.10 -9.76 -0.75
N ASP A 119 4.05 -9.62 0.08
CA ASP A 119 3.50 -10.73 0.86
C ASP A 119 2.48 -11.54 0.05
N VAL A 120 1.82 -10.88 -0.91
CA VAL A 120 0.76 -11.48 -1.73
C VAL A 120 0.60 -10.77 -3.08
N HIS A 121 0.30 -11.57 -4.10
CA HIS A 121 -0.10 -11.13 -5.43
C HIS A 121 -1.63 -11.18 -5.56
N ILE A 122 -2.25 -10.05 -5.90
CA ILE A 122 -3.71 -9.93 -6.01
C ILE A 122 -4.15 -9.51 -7.42
N PHE A 123 -5.39 -9.83 -7.78
CA PHE A 123 -5.96 -9.57 -9.10
C PHE A 123 -5.16 -10.21 -10.25
N THR A 124 -4.59 -11.41 -10.00
CA THR A 124 -3.76 -12.11 -10.99
C THR A 124 -4.54 -12.58 -12.22
N SER A 125 -5.88 -12.59 -12.17
CA SER A 125 -6.77 -12.79 -13.32
C SER A 125 -6.50 -11.80 -14.46
N THR A 126 -5.96 -10.61 -14.15
CA THR A 126 -5.64 -9.55 -15.13
C THR A 126 -4.13 -9.27 -15.28
N LYS A 127 -3.29 -10.12 -14.65
CA LYS A 127 -1.83 -10.08 -14.77
C LYS A 127 -1.42 -10.20 -16.24
N GLN A 128 -0.36 -9.48 -16.62
CA GLN A 128 0.18 -9.63 -17.97
C GLN A 128 0.76 -11.05 -18.16
N PRO A 129 0.44 -11.75 -19.26
CA PRO A 129 0.82 -13.17 -19.43
C PRO A 129 2.34 -13.45 -19.37
N TRP A 130 3.17 -12.48 -19.78
CA TRP A 130 4.62 -12.63 -19.78
C TRP A 130 5.25 -12.56 -18.38
N PHE A 131 4.58 -11.91 -17.41
CA PHE A 131 5.10 -11.76 -16.06
C PHE A 131 4.81 -13.05 -15.28
N ARG A 132 5.85 -13.82 -14.95
CA ARG A 132 5.72 -15.07 -14.18
C ARG A 132 5.92 -14.78 -12.69
N LEU A 133 5.03 -15.34 -11.88
CA LEU A 133 5.17 -15.30 -10.43
C LEU A 133 5.99 -16.51 -9.98
N PRO A 134 6.81 -16.40 -8.92
CA PRO A 134 7.34 -17.56 -8.22
C PRO A 134 6.23 -18.52 -7.80
N ASP A 135 6.49 -19.82 -7.86
CA ASP A 135 5.48 -20.85 -7.57
C ASP A 135 5.05 -20.86 -6.09
N ASP A 136 5.95 -20.42 -5.19
CA ASP A 136 5.72 -20.39 -3.75
C ASP A 136 5.05 -19.08 -3.26
N ASP A 137 4.88 -18.09 -4.13
CA ASP A 137 4.25 -16.81 -3.77
C ASP A 137 2.73 -16.98 -3.61
N LYS A 138 2.18 -16.40 -2.54
CA LYS A 138 0.72 -16.34 -2.37
C LYS A 138 0.12 -15.52 -3.51
N ALA A 139 -0.77 -16.12 -4.29
CA ALA A 139 -1.37 -15.48 -5.46
C ALA A 139 -2.87 -15.75 -5.55
N TYR A 140 -3.66 -14.68 -5.72
CA TYR A 140 -5.11 -14.75 -5.83
C TYR A 140 -5.60 -14.10 -7.13
N ALA A 141 -6.52 -14.78 -7.80
CA ALA A 141 -7.14 -14.27 -9.03
C ALA A 141 -7.81 -12.91 -8.81
N GLU A 142 -8.40 -12.69 -7.63
CA GLU A 142 -9.06 -11.46 -7.19
C GLU A 142 -8.47 -11.00 -5.83
N PHE A 143 -9.29 -10.44 -4.93
CA PHE A 143 -8.89 -10.14 -3.55
C PHE A 143 -9.04 -11.38 -2.65
N TYR A 144 -8.17 -11.50 -1.65
CA TYR A 144 -8.09 -12.67 -0.77
C TYR A 144 -8.85 -12.48 0.56
N PRO A 145 -9.22 -13.57 1.24
CA PRO A 145 -9.64 -13.57 2.64
C PRO A 145 -8.54 -13.08 3.59
N TYR A 146 -8.74 -12.01 4.37
CA TYR A 146 -7.69 -11.44 5.24
C TYR A 146 -6.92 -12.47 6.09
N GLU A 147 -7.59 -13.43 6.72
CA GLU A 147 -7.01 -14.49 7.54
C GLU A 147 -6.07 -15.46 6.80
N ASP A 148 -6.13 -15.53 5.46
CA ASP A 148 -5.22 -16.38 4.69
C ASP A 148 -3.81 -15.77 4.55
N VAL A 149 -3.70 -14.45 4.74
CA VAL A 149 -2.46 -13.69 4.49
C VAL A 149 -1.97 -12.92 5.70
N TRP A 150 -2.87 -12.28 6.45
CA TRP A 150 -2.51 -11.37 7.54
C TRP A 150 -2.19 -12.16 8.80
N SER A 151 -1.11 -11.78 9.50
CA SER A 151 -0.81 -12.32 10.82
C SER A 151 -1.85 -11.88 11.85
N ALA A 152 -1.94 -12.60 12.98
CA ALA A 152 -2.81 -12.22 14.09
C ALA A 152 -2.57 -10.77 14.55
N ASP A 153 -1.31 -10.36 14.65
CA ASP A 153 -0.93 -8.99 15.02
C ASP A 153 -1.42 -7.95 13.99
N CYS A 154 -1.33 -8.25 12.70
CA CYS A 154 -1.81 -7.35 11.65
C CYS A 154 -3.35 -7.27 11.63
N LEU A 155 -4.04 -8.38 11.92
CA LEU A 155 -5.48 -8.41 12.10
C LEU A 155 -5.92 -7.56 13.30
N ALA A 156 -5.24 -7.69 14.44
CA ALA A 156 -5.52 -6.88 15.63
C ALA A 156 -5.27 -5.38 15.38
N ARG A 157 -4.16 -5.02 14.70
CA ARG A 157 -3.89 -3.63 14.28
C ARG A 157 -4.99 -3.09 13.37
N ARG A 158 -5.49 -3.91 12.43
CA ARG A 158 -6.61 -3.53 11.56
C ARG A 158 -7.89 -3.30 12.36
N GLU A 159 -8.21 -4.15 13.32
CA GLU A 159 -9.37 -3.98 14.19
C GLU A 159 -9.29 -2.68 14.97
N ALA A 160 -8.13 -2.38 15.55
CA ALA A 160 -7.89 -1.11 16.26
C ALA A 160 -8.11 0.12 15.36
N LEU A 161 -7.70 0.09 14.07
CA LEU A 161 -7.98 1.19 13.14
C LEU A 161 -9.48 1.42 12.90
N PHE A 162 -10.27 0.34 12.83
CA PHE A 162 -11.72 0.47 12.66
C PHE A 162 -12.37 1.05 13.92
N GLU A 163 -11.91 0.63 15.10
CA GLU A 163 -12.34 1.18 16.38
C GLU A 163 -12.00 2.68 16.49
N GLU A 164 -10.76 3.06 16.19
CA GLU A 164 -10.30 4.45 16.18
C GLU A 164 -11.12 5.31 15.20
N ALA A 165 -11.41 4.77 14.01
CA ALA A 165 -12.21 5.47 13.02
C ALA A 165 -13.71 5.56 13.39
N GLY A 166 -14.17 4.82 14.40
CA GLY A 166 -15.59 4.70 14.75
C GLY A 166 -16.42 4.03 13.65
N ILE A 167 -15.82 3.10 12.90
CA ILE A 167 -16.43 2.41 11.77
C ILE A 167 -16.61 0.94 12.12
N GLU A 168 -17.83 0.42 11.93
CA GLU A 168 -18.05 -1.02 12.06
C GLU A 168 -17.25 -1.81 11.03
N ILE A 169 -16.55 -2.85 11.48
CA ILE A 169 -15.82 -3.74 10.60
C ILE A 169 -16.84 -4.44 9.68
N PRO A 170 -16.74 -4.29 8.35
CA PRO A 170 -17.69 -4.93 7.46
C PRO A 170 -17.64 -6.45 7.62
N GLN A 171 -18.80 -7.04 7.91
CA GLN A 171 -19.02 -8.48 7.76
C GLN A 171 -18.87 -8.82 6.28
N ARG A 172 -18.19 -9.92 5.97
CA ARG A 172 -17.89 -10.33 4.58
C ARG A 172 -19.14 -10.47 3.71
#